data_AF-A0A2N6AQF9-F1
#
_entry.id   AF-A0A2N6AQF9-F1
#
_cell.length_a   1.000
_cell.length_b   1.000
_cell.length_c   1.000
_cell.angle_alpha   90.00
_cell.angle_beta   90.00
_cell.angle_gamma   90.00
#
_symmetry.space_group_name_H-M   'P 1'
#
loop_
_entity.id
_entity.type
_entity.pdbx_description
1 polymer ?
#
loop_
_entity_poly.entity_id
_entity_poly.type
_entity_poly.pdbx_seq_one_letter_code
_entity_poly.pdbx_strand_id
1 'polypeptide(L)'
;MNTEDIMKIALDLAGLESQPEDSGISVPGEDIKKVLMGIDMETPELLLANEIGADCVISHHPKAGMQILDFHKVMDRQIDKMVSFGVPINKAQKALEKRKSVVDLNNHVRNYGRFDTAAKLLKMPYMNIHMPADIIGEKAVQKHLDNMFARKPKATLDEVVYALKMIPEYEKALSSPAIRVGRGNDYSGRIAVLMAGGTNGGSDV
;
A
#
# COMPACT_ATOMS: atom_id res chain seq x y z
N MET A 1 7.76 -11.03 -20.74
CA MET A 1 7.49 -9.78 -20.00
C MET A 1 8.75 -9.46 -19.22
N ASN A 2 9.12 -8.19 -19.08
CA ASN A 2 10.24 -7.78 -18.24
C ASN A 2 9.75 -7.00 -17.01
N THR A 3 10.65 -6.63 -16.11
CA THR A 3 10.28 -5.91 -14.88
C THR A 3 9.63 -4.55 -15.14
N GLU A 4 10.02 -3.88 -16.23
CA GLU A 4 9.43 -2.58 -16.63
C GLU A 4 7.99 -2.76 -17.11
N ASP A 5 7.71 -3.79 -17.90
CA ASP A 5 6.34 -4.13 -18.33
C ASP A 5 5.43 -4.41 -17.12
N ILE A 6 5.94 -5.15 -16.12
CA ILE A 6 5.20 -5.47 -14.88
C ILE A 6 4.89 -4.18 -14.11
N MET A 7 5.88 -3.30 -13.94
CA MET A 7 5.67 -2.02 -13.25
C MET A 7 4.64 -1.17 -14.01
N LYS A 8 4.77 -1.08 -15.34
CA LYS A 8 3.83 -0.35 -16.19
C LYS A 8 2.39 -0.82 -16.03
N ILE A 9 2.16 -2.15 -15.98
CA ILE A 9 0.80 -2.69 -15.73
C ILE A 9 0.25 -2.19 -14.39
N ALA A 10 1.06 -2.20 -13.33
CA ALA A 10 0.62 -1.73 -12.02
C ALA A 10 0.31 -0.22 -12.02
N LEU A 11 1.14 0.60 -12.68
CA LEU A 11 0.91 2.03 -12.83
C LEU A 11 -0.37 2.32 -13.64
N ASP A 12 -0.56 1.63 -14.76
CA ASP A 12 -1.74 1.77 -15.64
C ASP A 12 -3.02 1.42 -14.86
N LEU A 13 -3.01 0.33 -14.08
CA LEU A 13 -4.16 -0.06 -13.24
C LEU A 13 -4.42 0.93 -12.09
N ALA A 14 -3.37 1.49 -11.50
CA ALA A 14 -3.49 2.49 -10.45
C ALA A 14 -3.91 3.88 -10.99
N GLY A 15 -3.72 4.11 -12.30
CA GLY A 15 -3.88 5.41 -12.94
C GLY A 15 -2.78 6.40 -12.52
N LEU A 16 -1.53 5.93 -12.42
CA LEU A 16 -0.35 6.73 -12.11
C LEU A 16 0.48 6.98 -13.37
N GLU A 17 0.96 8.21 -13.55
CA GLU A 17 1.80 8.59 -14.69
C GLU A 17 3.28 8.28 -14.46
N SER A 18 3.69 8.16 -13.20
CA SER A 18 5.09 7.92 -12.80
C SER A 18 5.17 6.94 -11.64
N GLN A 19 6.31 6.26 -11.54
CA GLN A 19 6.61 5.36 -10.44
C GLN A 19 6.66 6.13 -9.10
N PRO A 20 5.88 5.73 -8.09
CA PRO A 20 5.93 6.33 -6.76
C PRO A 20 7.18 5.90 -6.01
N GLU A 21 7.62 6.72 -5.06
CA GLU A 21 8.92 6.53 -4.40
C GLU A 21 9.01 5.29 -3.54
N ASP A 22 7.89 4.70 -3.10
CA ASP A 22 7.86 3.46 -2.32
C ASP A 22 7.85 2.18 -3.17
N SER A 23 7.92 2.30 -4.49
CA SER A 23 7.84 1.19 -5.44
C SER A 23 9.02 1.23 -6.40
N GLY A 24 9.46 0.08 -6.91
CA GLY A 24 10.48 0.06 -7.94
C GLY A 24 11.21 -1.27 -8.16
N ILE A 25 12.12 -1.23 -9.13
CA ILE A 25 12.88 -2.39 -9.60
C ILE A 25 14.26 -2.35 -8.95
N SER A 26 14.55 -3.34 -8.10
CA SER A 26 15.84 -3.45 -7.40
C SER A 26 16.88 -4.23 -8.21
N VAL A 27 16.42 -5.30 -8.88
CA VAL A 27 17.21 -6.10 -9.81
C VAL A 27 16.35 -6.32 -11.06
N PRO A 28 16.73 -5.75 -12.22
CA PRO A 28 15.95 -5.90 -13.45
C PRO A 28 15.98 -7.35 -13.95
N GLY A 29 14.95 -7.74 -14.69
CA GLY A 29 14.83 -9.07 -15.27
C GLY A 29 14.09 -9.06 -16.59
N GLU A 30 14.48 -9.98 -17.47
CA GLU A 30 13.93 -10.19 -18.81
C GLU A 30 13.29 -11.57 -18.90
N ASP A 31 12.44 -11.80 -19.92
CA ASP A 31 11.81 -13.10 -20.21
C ASP A 31 11.06 -13.76 -19.04
N ILE A 32 10.51 -12.96 -18.13
CA ILE A 32 9.78 -13.40 -16.93
C ILE A 32 8.49 -14.12 -17.34
N LYS A 33 8.32 -15.36 -16.87
CA LYS A 33 7.14 -16.22 -17.09
C LYS A 33 6.52 -16.71 -15.79
N LYS A 34 7.31 -16.85 -14.73
CA LYS A 34 6.89 -17.32 -13.42
C LYS A 34 7.38 -16.37 -12.33
N VAL A 35 6.46 -15.80 -11.57
CA VAL A 35 6.77 -14.91 -10.46
C VAL A 35 6.44 -15.56 -9.12
N LEU A 36 7.25 -15.29 -8.10
CA LEU A 36 6.85 -15.49 -6.71
C LEU A 36 6.52 -14.11 -6.11
N MET A 37 5.27 -13.92 -5.68
CA MET A 37 4.80 -12.65 -5.14
C MET A 37 4.27 -12.83 -3.72
N GLY A 38 4.54 -11.85 -2.86
CA GLY A 38 4.04 -11.85 -1.48
C GLY A 38 4.18 -10.48 -0.84
N ILE A 39 3.69 -10.35 0.40
CA ILE A 39 3.69 -9.07 1.12
C ILE A 39 5.10 -8.68 1.53
N ASP A 40 5.79 -9.61 2.20
CA ASP A 40 7.15 -9.46 2.69
C ASP A 40 8.03 -10.51 1.99
N MET A 41 8.81 -10.06 1.01
CA MET A 41 9.72 -10.95 0.29
C MET A 41 11.16 -10.62 0.69
N GLU A 42 11.71 -11.40 1.62
CA GLU A 42 13.04 -11.18 2.20
C GLU A 42 14.04 -12.25 1.69
N THR A 43 15.23 -12.32 2.29
CA THR A 43 16.24 -13.32 1.90
C THR A 43 15.71 -14.76 1.89
N PRO A 44 14.92 -15.23 2.89
CA PRO A 44 14.35 -16.58 2.86
C PRO A 44 13.45 -16.81 1.65
N GLU A 45 12.60 -15.84 1.29
CA GLU A 45 11.71 -15.95 0.14
C GLU A 45 12.47 -15.88 -1.19
N LEU A 46 13.55 -15.11 -1.26
CA LEU A 46 14.45 -15.11 -2.42
C LEU A 46 15.11 -16.48 -2.62
N LEU A 47 15.54 -17.14 -1.53
CA LEU A 47 16.09 -18.50 -1.59
C LEU A 47 15.02 -19.51 -2.02
N LEU A 48 13.81 -19.40 -1.48
CA LEU A 48 12.68 -20.25 -1.89
C LEU A 48 12.34 -20.05 -3.37
N ALA A 49 12.30 -18.80 -3.85
CA ALA A 49 12.06 -18.47 -5.24
C ALA A 49 13.08 -19.13 -6.17
N ASN A 50 14.36 -19.12 -5.77
CA ASN A 50 15.42 -19.80 -6.50
C ASN A 50 15.21 -21.32 -6.54
N GLU A 51 14.84 -21.94 -5.41
CA GLU A 51 14.60 -23.39 -5.32
C GLU A 51 13.41 -23.84 -6.20
N ILE A 52 12.33 -23.07 -6.23
CA ILE A 52 11.14 -23.39 -7.03
C ILE A 52 11.27 -22.94 -8.50
N GLY A 53 12.39 -22.34 -8.88
CA GLY A 53 12.66 -21.83 -10.22
C GLY A 53 11.69 -20.74 -10.65
N ALA A 54 11.48 -19.72 -9.81
CA ALA A 54 10.81 -18.49 -10.22
C ALA A 54 11.80 -17.59 -11.00
N ASP A 55 11.28 -16.83 -11.97
CA ASP A 55 12.07 -15.92 -12.80
C ASP A 55 12.17 -14.52 -12.16
N CYS A 56 11.28 -14.19 -11.23
CA CYS A 56 11.27 -12.92 -10.53
C CYS A 56 10.54 -13.02 -9.19
N VAL A 57 11.00 -12.23 -8.22
CA VAL A 57 10.34 -12.03 -6.93
C VAL A 57 9.73 -10.63 -6.86
N ILE A 58 8.46 -10.55 -6.49
CA ILE A 58 7.73 -9.29 -6.32
C ILE A 58 7.29 -9.15 -4.87
N SER A 59 7.85 -8.17 -4.17
CA SER A 59 7.38 -7.78 -2.83
C SER A 59 6.26 -6.75 -2.93
N HIS A 60 5.31 -6.77 -2.00
CA HIS A 60 4.45 -5.61 -1.79
C HIS A 60 5.23 -4.52 -1.06
N HIS A 61 5.69 -4.81 0.16
CA HIS A 61 6.44 -3.85 0.95
C HIS A 61 7.81 -3.56 0.34
N PRO A 62 8.30 -2.32 0.43
CA PRO A 62 9.67 -1.99 0.06
C PRO A 62 10.65 -2.63 1.05
N LYS A 63 11.59 -3.38 0.49
CA LYS A 63 12.63 -4.09 1.23
C LYS A 63 14.04 -3.64 0.84
N ALA A 64 14.21 -3.00 -0.31
CA ALA A 64 15.52 -2.61 -0.79
C ALA A 64 15.58 -1.14 -1.18
N GLY A 65 16.79 -0.60 -1.16
CA GLY A 65 17.16 0.63 -1.85
C GLY A 65 16.41 1.89 -1.42
N MET A 66 16.30 2.81 -2.36
CA MET A 66 15.67 4.13 -2.18
C MET A 66 14.20 4.02 -1.81
N GLN A 67 13.53 2.93 -2.16
CA GLN A 67 12.12 2.72 -1.88
C GLN A 67 11.80 2.67 -0.38
N ILE A 68 12.78 2.29 0.43
CA ILE A 68 12.68 2.40 1.89
C ILE A 68 12.95 3.84 2.34
N LEU A 69 14.04 4.44 1.86
CA LEU A 69 14.50 5.74 2.33
C LEU A 69 13.48 6.84 2.02
N ASP A 70 12.99 6.85 0.79
CA ASP A 70 12.05 7.85 0.27
C ASP A 70 10.59 7.49 0.50
N PHE A 71 10.29 6.38 1.20
CA PHE A 71 8.93 5.96 1.53
C PHE A 71 8.08 7.07 2.18
N HIS A 72 8.70 7.94 2.97
CA HIS A 72 7.98 9.04 3.60
C HIS A 72 7.39 10.03 2.59
N LYS A 73 7.96 10.15 1.37
CA LYS A 73 7.50 11.08 0.34
C LYS A 73 6.11 10.72 -0.17
N VAL A 74 5.84 9.43 -0.34
CA VAL A 74 4.54 8.96 -0.82
C VAL A 74 3.38 9.24 0.16
N MET A 75 3.69 9.61 1.41
CA MET A 75 2.67 10.00 2.39
C MET A 75 1.96 11.30 1.99
N ASP A 76 2.56 12.17 1.18
CA ASP A 76 1.92 13.42 0.74
C ASP A 76 0.60 13.21 0.01
N ARG A 77 0.40 12.03 -0.59
CA ARG A 77 -0.90 11.61 -1.14
C ARG A 77 -2.05 11.71 -0.13
N GLN A 78 -1.78 11.50 1.17
CA GLN A 78 -2.80 11.58 2.21
C GLN A 78 -3.32 13.01 2.39
N ILE A 79 -2.52 14.02 2.04
CA ILE A 79 -2.94 15.43 2.00
C ILE A 79 -4.05 15.59 0.96
N ASP A 80 -3.82 15.15 -0.28
CA ASP A 80 -4.82 15.23 -1.35
C ASP A 80 -6.10 14.47 -1.00
N LYS A 81 -5.93 13.29 -0.35
CA LYS A 81 -7.06 12.51 0.11
C LYS A 81 -7.88 13.28 1.16
N MET A 82 -7.26 13.85 2.20
CA MET A 82 -7.94 14.69 3.17
C MET A 82 -8.65 15.90 2.52
N VAL A 83 -7.99 16.57 1.57
CA VAL A 83 -8.57 17.71 0.83
C VAL A 83 -9.80 17.27 0.02
N SER A 84 -9.75 16.11 -0.63
CA SER A 84 -10.91 15.57 -1.37
C SER A 84 -12.12 15.29 -0.46
N PHE A 85 -11.88 15.12 0.85
CA PHE A 85 -12.93 14.96 1.88
C PHE A 85 -13.26 16.26 2.62
N GLY A 86 -12.76 17.41 2.15
CA GLY A 86 -13.13 18.75 2.64
C GLY A 86 -12.24 19.32 3.74
N VAL A 87 -11.12 18.67 4.05
CA VAL A 87 -10.14 19.22 4.99
C VAL A 87 -9.34 20.34 4.30
N PRO A 88 -9.19 21.54 4.91
CA PRO A 88 -8.34 22.58 4.35
C PRO A 88 -6.89 22.12 4.17
N ILE A 89 -6.26 22.44 3.04
CA ILE A 89 -4.92 21.94 2.69
C ILE A 89 -3.85 22.21 3.76
N ASN A 90 -3.88 23.37 4.40
CA ASN A 90 -2.94 23.72 5.47
C ASN A 90 -3.17 22.88 6.74
N LYS A 91 -4.41 22.45 7.02
CA LYS A 91 -4.73 21.55 8.13
C LYS A 91 -4.31 20.12 7.82
N ALA A 92 -4.57 19.65 6.59
CA ALA A 92 -4.15 18.35 6.11
C ALA A 92 -2.61 18.20 6.15
N GLN A 93 -1.88 19.20 5.65
CA GLN A 93 -0.42 19.23 5.73
C GLN A 93 0.06 19.18 7.18
N LYS A 94 -0.55 19.97 8.08
CA LYS A 94 -0.15 20.02 9.50
C LYS A 94 -0.41 18.71 10.24
N ALA A 95 -1.53 18.04 9.94
CA ALA A 95 -1.89 16.76 10.53
C ALA A 95 -0.86 15.66 10.21
N LEU A 96 -0.39 15.62 8.96
CA LEU A 96 0.52 14.57 8.50
C LEU A 96 1.98 14.79 8.90
N GLU A 97 2.40 16.05 9.07
CA GLU A 97 3.80 16.47 9.28
C GLU A 97 4.54 15.59 10.30
N LYS A 98 3.98 15.44 11.51
CA LYS A 98 4.60 14.68 12.60
C LYS A 98 4.78 13.21 12.23
N ARG A 99 3.75 12.58 11.64
CA ARG A 99 3.81 11.17 11.26
C ARG A 99 4.84 10.95 10.16
N LYS A 100 4.86 11.81 9.14
CA LYS A 100 5.82 11.76 8.03
C LYS A 100 7.26 11.87 8.53
N SER A 101 7.57 12.81 9.43
CA SER A 101 8.91 12.94 10.02
C SER A 101 9.36 11.72 10.82
N VAL A 102 8.44 11.08 11.57
CA VAL A 102 8.78 9.84 12.30
C VAL A 102 9.10 8.70 11.34
N VAL A 103 8.33 8.58 10.24
CA VAL A 103 8.57 7.55 9.22
C VAL A 103 9.91 7.76 8.52
N ASP A 104 10.22 9.00 8.14
CA ASP A 104 11.52 9.38 7.56
C ASP A 104 12.69 8.99 8.49
N LEU A 105 12.67 9.46 9.74
CA LEU A 105 13.72 9.17 10.73
C LEU A 105 13.90 7.67 10.97
N ASN A 106 12.80 6.92 11.08
CA ASN A 106 12.85 5.47 11.30
C ASN A 106 13.42 4.73 10.08
N ASN A 107 13.11 5.19 8.87
CA ASN A 107 13.63 4.57 7.66
C ASN A 107 15.10 4.92 7.45
N HIS A 108 15.55 6.12 7.83
CA HIS A 108 16.93 6.60 7.67
C HIS A 108 18.01 5.67 8.27
N VAL A 109 17.67 4.88 9.29
CA VAL A 109 18.62 3.98 9.97
C VAL A 109 18.58 2.53 9.46
N ARG A 110 17.82 2.23 8.40
CA ARG A 110 17.65 0.86 7.91
C ARG A 110 18.82 0.41 7.04
N ASN A 111 19.02 -0.91 6.97
CA ASN A 111 19.97 -1.53 6.06
C ASN A 111 19.34 -1.77 4.67
N TYR A 112 19.41 -0.76 3.80
CA TYR A 112 18.75 -0.77 2.49
C TYR A 112 19.33 -1.78 1.50
N GLY A 113 20.60 -2.17 1.68
CA GLY A 113 21.30 -3.08 0.77
C GLY A 113 21.04 -4.55 1.07
N ARG A 114 20.50 -4.89 2.25
CA ARG A 114 20.43 -6.28 2.75
C ARG A 114 19.80 -7.25 1.73
N PHE A 115 18.62 -6.92 1.22
CA PHE A 115 17.86 -7.80 0.33
C PHE A 115 18.22 -7.59 -1.14
N ASP A 116 18.55 -6.35 -1.51
CA ASP A 116 19.15 -5.98 -2.80
C ASP A 116 20.37 -6.85 -3.13
N THR A 117 21.27 -7.00 -2.16
CA THR A 117 22.56 -7.64 -2.39
C THR A 117 22.38 -9.14 -2.47
N ALA A 118 21.49 -9.70 -1.64
CA ALA A 118 21.10 -11.10 -1.72
C ALA A 118 20.48 -11.45 -3.09
N ALA A 119 19.53 -10.64 -3.58
CA ALA A 119 18.91 -10.84 -4.88
C ALA A 119 19.93 -10.79 -6.04
N LYS A 120 20.86 -9.81 -6.01
CA LYS A 120 21.95 -9.71 -6.99
C LYS A 120 22.87 -10.93 -6.97
N LEU A 121 23.26 -11.41 -5.78
CA LEU A 121 24.12 -12.60 -5.65
C LEU A 121 23.43 -13.87 -6.16
N LEU A 122 22.13 -14.00 -5.94
CA LEU A 122 21.31 -15.09 -6.47
C LEU A 122 21.00 -14.93 -7.96
N LYS A 123 21.31 -13.78 -8.58
CA LYS A 123 20.89 -13.40 -9.94
C LYS A 123 19.36 -13.50 -10.11
N MET A 124 18.63 -13.14 -9.06
CA MET A 124 17.17 -13.17 -9.01
C MET A 124 16.61 -11.78 -9.29
N PRO A 125 15.89 -11.56 -10.41
CA PRO A 125 15.11 -10.34 -10.62
C PRO A 125 14.19 -10.06 -9.43
N TYR A 126 14.20 -8.82 -8.96
CA TYR A 126 13.56 -8.43 -7.70
C TYR A 126 13.02 -7.02 -7.78
N MET A 127 11.75 -6.85 -7.46
CA MET A 127 11.06 -5.56 -7.47
C MET A 127 10.01 -5.49 -6.37
N ASN A 128 9.49 -4.30 -6.11
CA ASN A 128 8.34 -4.14 -5.26
C ASN A 128 7.27 -3.21 -5.87
N ILE A 129 6.02 -3.48 -5.55
CA ILE A 129 4.85 -2.71 -6.00
C ILE A 129 3.99 -2.43 -4.76
N HIS A 130 4.11 -1.23 -4.23
CA HIS A 130 3.48 -0.81 -2.99
C HIS A 130 2.31 0.14 -3.28
N MET A 131 2.55 1.45 -3.41
CA MET A 131 1.51 2.46 -3.64
C MET A 131 0.56 2.13 -4.81
N PRO A 132 1.00 1.60 -5.98
CA PRO A 132 0.06 1.27 -7.04
C PRO A 132 -0.98 0.24 -6.59
N ALA A 133 -0.56 -0.81 -5.86
CA ALA A 133 -1.45 -1.83 -5.32
C ALA A 133 -2.41 -1.23 -4.28
N ASP A 134 -1.90 -0.37 -3.38
CA ASP A 134 -2.72 0.28 -2.36
C ASP A 134 -3.78 1.20 -2.95
N ILE A 135 -3.45 1.94 -4.01
CA ILE A 135 -4.41 2.82 -4.70
C ILE A 135 -5.53 2.00 -5.32
N ILE A 136 -5.23 0.85 -5.93
CA ILE A 136 -6.24 -0.04 -6.51
C ILE A 136 -7.18 -0.54 -5.40
N GLY A 137 -6.63 -1.03 -4.29
CA GLY A 137 -7.39 -1.48 -3.12
C GLY A 137 -8.24 -0.36 -2.51
N GLU A 138 -7.65 0.81 -2.25
CA GLU A 138 -8.34 1.97 -1.68
C GLU A 138 -9.52 2.40 -2.56
N LYS A 139 -9.31 2.50 -3.88
CA LYS A 139 -10.37 2.88 -4.84
C LYS A 139 -11.51 1.85 -4.84
N ALA A 140 -11.18 0.56 -4.83
CA ALA A 140 -12.17 -0.51 -4.80
C ALA A 140 -13.02 -0.47 -3.52
N VAL A 141 -12.38 -0.34 -2.36
CA VAL A 141 -13.07 -0.30 -1.06
C VAL A 141 -13.89 0.98 -0.92
N GLN A 142 -13.33 2.15 -1.28
CA GLN A 142 -14.07 3.42 -1.24
C GLN A 142 -15.31 3.35 -2.13
N LYS A 143 -15.18 2.88 -3.38
CA LYS A 143 -16.31 2.73 -4.31
C LYS A 143 -17.38 1.78 -3.76
N HIS A 144 -16.97 0.67 -3.15
CA HIS A 144 -17.89 -0.27 -2.51
C HIS A 144 -18.71 0.40 -1.40
N LEU A 145 -18.05 1.11 -0.48
CA LEU A 145 -18.72 1.81 0.63
C LEU A 145 -19.60 2.96 0.13
N ASP A 146 -19.11 3.76 -0.82
CA ASP A 146 -19.88 4.86 -1.41
C ASP A 146 -21.18 4.34 -2.03
N ASN A 147 -21.12 3.24 -2.78
CA ASN A 147 -22.32 2.62 -3.38
C ASN A 147 -23.29 2.08 -2.32
N MET A 148 -22.77 1.40 -1.28
CA MET A 148 -23.58 0.83 -0.21
C MET A 148 -24.32 1.92 0.60
N PHE A 149 -23.72 3.09 0.77
CA PHE A 149 -24.22 4.14 1.64
C PHE A 149 -24.73 5.40 0.93
N ALA A 150 -24.71 5.44 -0.41
CA ALA A 150 -25.13 6.60 -1.22
C ALA A 150 -26.52 7.17 -0.85
N ARG A 151 -27.44 6.30 -0.41
CA ARG A 151 -28.82 6.68 -0.03
C ARG A 151 -29.12 6.44 1.46
N LYS A 152 -28.07 6.29 2.29
CA LYS A 152 -28.19 5.96 3.71
C LYS A 152 -27.41 6.95 4.58
N PRO A 153 -27.92 8.19 4.75
CA PRO A 153 -27.20 9.26 5.45
C PRO A 153 -27.02 9.02 6.97
N LYS A 154 -27.70 8.01 7.53
CA LYS A 154 -27.66 7.63 8.94
C LYS A 154 -27.08 6.23 9.14
N ALA A 155 -26.13 5.83 8.29
CA ALA A 155 -25.43 4.57 8.46
C ALA A 155 -24.69 4.53 9.81
N THR A 156 -24.61 3.35 10.44
CA THR A 156 -23.85 3.17 11.68
C THR A 156 -22.47 2.55 11.42
N LEU A 157 -21.56 2.63 12.40
CA LEU A 157 -20.24 2.00 12.30
C LEU A 157 -20.33 0.47 12.15
N ASP A 158 -21.28 -0.20 12.79
CA ASP A 158 -21.53 -1.64 12.60
C ASP A 158 -21.93 -1.97 11.16
N GLU A 159 -22.72 -1.10 10.53
CA GLU A 159 -23.11 -1.28 9.14
C GLU A 159 -21.92 -1.12 8.20
N VAL A 160 -20.98 -0.21 8.50
CA VAL A 160 -19.72 -0.09 7.76
C VAL A 160 -18.88 -1.36 7.90
N VAL A 161 -18.74 -1.91 9.11
CA VAL A 161 -18.04 -3.19 9.35
C VAL A 161 -18.71 -4.33 8.58
N TYR A 162 -20.04 -4.39 8.58
CA TYR A 162 -20.78 -5.37 7.81
C TYR A 162 -20.54 -5.22 6.31
N ALA A 163 -20.62 -4.00 5.77
CA ALA A 163 -20.35 -3.72 4.36
C ALA A 163 -18.93 -4.12 3.95
N LEU A 164 -17.92 -3.86 4.80
CA LEU A 164 -16.56 -4.34 4.57
C LEU A 164 -16.54 -5.88 4.51
N LYS A 165 -17.16 -6.58 5.45
CA LYS A 165 -17.22 -8.06 5.44
C LYS A 165 -17.91 -8.69 4.23
N MET A 166 -18.61 -7.90 3.40
CA MET A 166 -19.13 -8.39 2.11
C MET A 166 -18.07 -8.48 1.02
N ILE A 167 -16.90 -7.85 1.21
CA ILE A 167 -15.76 -7.95 0.30
C ILE A 167 -15.08 -9.32 0.54
N PRO A 168 -14.87 -10.15 -0.49
CA PRO A 168 -14.35 -11.51 -0.33
C PRO A 168 -13.04 -11.60 0.45
N GLU A 169 -12.14 -10.63 0.26
CA GLU A 169 -10.86 -10.54 0.94
C GLU A 169 -11.03 -10.36 2.46
N TYR A 170 -12.04 -9.59 2.90
CA TYR A 170 -12.34 -9.38 4.32
C TYR A 170 -13.18 -10.51 4.92
N GLU A 171 -14.02 -11.17 4.14
CA GLU A 171 -14.80 -12.33 4.57
C GLU A 171 -13.91 -13.53 4.89
N LYS A 172 -12.91 -13.79 4.05
CA LYS A 172 -11.99 -14.93 4.18
C LYS A 172 -10.80 -14.67 5.09
N ALA A 173 -10.59 -13.44 5.53
CA ALA A 173 -9.46 -13.08 6.37
C ALA A 173 -9.58 -13.72 7.76
N LEU A 174 -8.43 -14.13 8.32
CA LEU A 174 -8.36 -14.55 9.73
C LEU A 174 -8.63 -13.36 10.68
N SER A 175 -8.27 -12.16 10.24
CA SER A 175 -8.60 -10.90 10.91
C SER A 175 -9.92 -10.34 10.40
N SER A 176 -10.57 -9.51 11.21
CA SER A 176 -11.83 -8.86 10.86
C SER A 176 -11.68 -7.34 10.95
N PRO A 177 -12.41 -6.57 10.11
CA PRO A 177 -12.61 -5.15 10.36
C PRO A 177 -13.12 -4.93 11.80
N ALA A 178 -12.58 -3.90 12.46
CA ALA A 178 -12.83 -3.64 13.87
C ALA A 178 -12.94 -2.13 14.14
N ILE A 179 -13.90 -1.77 14.98
CA ILE A 179 -14.07 -0.40 15.46
C ILE A 179 -13.09 -0.18 16.61
N ARG A 180 -12.14 0.74 16.44
CA ARG A 180 -11.15 1.11 17.47
C ARG A 180 -11.48 2.41 18.18
N VAL A 181 -12.31 3.26 17.56
CA VAL A 181 -12.78 4.54 18.10
C VAL A 181 -14.28 4.64 17.82
N GLY A 182 -15.07 5.00 18.83
CA GLY A 182 -16.54 5.01 18.76
C GLY A 182 -17.17 3.66 19.13
N ARG A 183 -18.48 3.55 18.92
CA ARG A 183 -19.31 2.37 19.20
C ARG A 183 -20.07 1.95 17.94
N GLY A 184 -20.42 0.68 17.85
CA GLY A 184 -21.10 0.10 16.68
C GLY A 184 -22.39 0.82 16.25
N ASN A 185 -23.13 1.37 17.22
CA ASN A 185 -24.37 2.11 16.98
C ASN A 185 -24.19 3.62 16.75
N ASP A 186 -22.95 4.14 16.79
CA ASP A 186 -22.68 5.53 16.42
C ASP A 186 -22.85 5.72 14.91
N TYR A 187 -23.29 6.91 14.47
CA TYR A 187 -23.42 7.24 13.06
C TYR A 187 -22.04 7.41 12.40
N SER A 188 -21.85 6.84 11.21
CA SER A 188 -20.56 6.85 10.50
C SER A 188 -20.19 8.22 9.91
N GLY A 189 -21.18 9.07 9.65
CA GLY A 189 -20.97 10.31 8.91
C GLY A 189 -20.40 10.04 7.51
N ARG A 190 -19.46 10.90 7.08
CA ARG A 190 -18.74 10.73 5.80
C ARG A 190 -17.64 9.69 5.97
N ILE A 191 -17.59 8.70 5.09
CA ILE A 191 -16.64 7.59 5.16
C ILE A 191 -15.48 7.85 4.21
N ALA A 192 -14.28 8.00 4.74
CA ALA A 192 -13.04 8.09 3.98
C ALA A 192 -12.21 6.82 4.18
N VAL A 193 -11.84 6.16 3.08
CA VAL A 193 -10.91 5.02 3.10
C VAL A 193 -9.49 5.54 2.91
N LEU A 194 -8.64 5.32 3.91
CA LEU A 194 -7.23 5.69 3.92
C LEU A 194 -6.40 4.40 3.94
N MET A 195 -5.97 3.95 2.77
CA MET A 195 -5.12 2.75 2.61
C MET A 195 -3.85 3.05 1.83
N ALA A 196 -3.93 3.98 0.87
CA ALA A 196 -2.78 4.46 0.10
C ALA A 196 -2.14 5.68 0.78
N GLY A 197 -0.84 5.87 0.54
CA GLY A 197 -0.05 6.87 1.28
C GLY A 197 1.14 6.28 2.02
N GLY A 198 1.62 5.08 1.64
CA GLY A 198 2.69 4.36 2.33
C GLY A 198 2.21 3.68 3.62
N THR A 199 1.72 4.44 4.59
CA THR A 199 1.27 3.90 5.88
C THR A 199 0.11 4.71 6.44
N ASN A 200 -0.44 4.32 7.60
CA ASN A 200 -1.47 5.13 8.25
C ASN A 200 -0.94 6.52 8.67
N GLY A 201 -1.81 7.53 8.56
CA GLY A 201 -1.51 8.93 8.89
C GLY A 201 -1.33 9.23 10.39
N GLY A 202 -1.64 8.27 11.27
CA GLY A 202 -1.55 8.44 12.72
C GLY A 202 -2.83 9.01 13.33
N SER A 203 -2.75 9.53 14.56
CA SER A 203 -3.91 10.02 15.31
C SER A 203 -4.49 11.34 14.80
N ASP A 204 -3.65 12.13 14.12
CA ASP A 204 -3.98 13.51 13.74
C ASP A 204 -4.62 13.59 12.35
N VAL A 205 -4.61 12.48 11.59
CA VAL A 205 -5.19 12.27 10.26
C VAL A 205 -6.40 11.36 10.39
#